data_AF-A0A359D0U7-F1
#
_entry.id   AF-A0A359D0U7-F1
#
_cell.length_a   1.000
_cell.length_b   1.000
_cell.length_c   1.000
_cell.angle_alpha   90.00
_cell.angle_beta   90.00
_cell.angle_gamma   90.00
#
_symmetry.space_group_name_H-M   'P 1'
#
loop_
_entity.id
_entity.type
_entity.pdbx_description
1 polymer ?
#
loop_
_entity_poly.entity_id
_entity_poly.type
_entity_poly.pdbx_seq_one_letter_code
_entity_poly.pdbx_strand_id
1 'polypeptide(L)'
;MLIKKGIWLFIFSVSMGFFESSVVVYLRELYYPEGFSLPIKTMATYLALTELFREAATLIMLIAIAAITGKTFVEKFSAFLFSFAVWDIFYYIFLKLILNWPESFFTWDILFLIPMLWASPVLAPIIISFIMIFFAVAIMYFRFHGKDIIIQWYEWVLLITGSVIVIFSFTRDSWMFFWCDALNFENAPNYLEFISFYRPYDFSWLIFGFGALIIISAIEVFYFRNKISKNSIN
;
A
#
# COMPACT_ATOMS: atom_id res chain seq x y z
N MET A 1 -27.31 7.23 -1.11
CA MET A 1 -26.49 7.23 0.12
C MET A 1 -25.08 6.70 -0.11
N LEU A 2 -24.92 5.55 -0.79
CA LEU A 2 -23.61 4.94 -1.08
C LEU A 2 -22.69 5.86 -1.91
N ILE A 3 -23.20 6.47 -2.98
CA ILE A 3 -22.43 7.39 -3.84
C ILE A 3 -21.92 8.61 -3.07
N LYS A 4 -22.78 9.22 -2.22
CA LYS A 4 -22.37 10.35 -1.37
C LYS A 4 -21.25 9.95 -0.42
N LYS A 5 -21.30 8.75 0.18
CA LYS A 5 -20.22 8.23 1.02
C LYS A 5 -18.93 8.04 0.23
N GLY A 6 -19.00 7.47 -0.97
CA GLY A 6 -17.84 7.28 -1.85
C GLY A 6 -17.14 8.58 -2.22
N ILE A 7 -17.89 9.65 -2.52
CA ILE A 7 -17.32 10.97 -2.81
C ILE A 7 -16.57 11.53 -1.60
N TRP A 8 -17.16 11.49 -0.40
CA TRP A 8 -16.49 11.96 0.81
C TRP A 8 -15.26 11.13 1.16
N LEU A 9 -15.33 9.81 0.93
CA LEU A 9 -14.20 8.92 1.13
C LEU A 9 -13.04 9.28 0.18
N PHE A 10 -13.35 9.54 -1.09
CA PHE A 10 -12.36 10.00 -2.07
C PHE A 10 -11.74 11.34 -1.66
N ILE A 11 -12.56 12.34 -1.32
CA ILE A 11 -12.08 13.66 -0.86
C ILE A 11 -11.17 13.50 0.37
N PHE A 12 -11.58 12.68 1.34
CA PHE A 12 -10.79 12.39 2.52
C PHE A 12 -9.43 11.77 2.15
N SER A 13 -9.41 10.71 1.33
CA SER A 13 -8.19 10.02 0.93
C SER A 13 -7.23 10.90 0.15
N VAL A 14 -7.75 11.72 -0.77
CA VAL A 14 -6.94 12.70 -1.50
C VAL A 14 -6.35 13.73 -0.54
N SER A 15 -7.15 14.29 0.36
CA SER A 15 -6.68 15.29 1.34
C SER A 15 -5.64 14.70 2.30
N MET A 16 -5.83 13.44 2.70
CA MET A 16 -4.89 12.73 3.56
C MET A 16 -3.57 12.45 2.83
N GLY A 17 -3.63 12.07 1.54
CA GLY A 17 -2.44 11.92 0.69
C GLY A 17 -1.66 13.22 0.56
N PHE A 18 -2.35 14.35 0.44
CA PHE A 18 -1.69 15.66 0.45
C PHE A 18 -1.02 15.94 1.79
N PHE A 19 -1.73 15.74 2.90
CA PHE A 19 -1.18 15.93 4.26
C PHE A 19 0.11 15.13 4.46
N GLU A 20 0.10 13.86 4.09
CA GLU A 20 1.29 13.02 4.19
C GLU A 20 2.43 13.46 3.27
N SER A 21 2.12 13.76 2.01
CA SER A 21 3.11 14.28 1.07
C SER A 21 3.74 15.58 1.56
N SER A 22 2.99 16.44 2.26
CA SER A 22 3.51 17.70 2.80
C SER A 22 4.59 17.47 3.87
N VAL A 23 4.41 16.48 4.74
CA VAL A 23 5.42 16.10 5.74
C VAL A 23 6.67 15.61 5.05
N VAL A 24 6.52 14.76 4.01
CA VAL A 24 7.64 14.26 3.22
C VAL A 24 8.36 15.36 2.45
N VAL A 25 7.62 16.35 1.92
CA VAL A 25 8.20 17.54 1.27
C VAL A 25 9.10 18.29 2.27
N TYR A 26 8.61 18.59 3.47
CA TYR A 26 9.41 19.26 4.49
C TYR A 26 10.61 18.42 4.93
N LEU A 27 10.44 17.12 5.10
CA LEU A 27 11.54 16.22 5.46
C LEU A 27 12.61 16.20 4.36
N ARG A 28 12.22 16.16 3.09
CA ARG A 28 13.14 16.20 1.95
C ARG A 28 13.84 17.54 1.82
N GLU A 29 13.16 18.65 2.05
CA GLU A 29 13.80 19.98 2.06
C GLU A 29 14.90 20.07 3.13
N LEU A 30 14.63 19.55 4.34
CA LEU A 30 15.57 19.61 5.45
C LEU A 30 16.76 18.64 5.31
N TYR A 31 16.53 17.43 4.80
CA TYR A 31 17.53 16.36 4.78
C TYR A 31 18.14 16.14 3.39
N TYR A 32 17.43 16.44 2.32
CA TYR A 32 17.78 16.12 0.94
C TYR A 32 17.66 17.35 0.02
N PRO A 33 18.37 18.47 0.31
CA PRO A 33 18.27 19.71 -0.47
C PRO A 33 18.69 19.54 -1.94
N GLU A 34 19.56 18.56 -2.23
CA GLU A 34 20.03 18.23 -3.58
C GLU A 34 19.16 17.18 -4.29
N GLY A 35 18.03 16.79 -3.68
CA GLY A 35 17.16 15.72 -4.17
C GLY A 35 17.24 14.43 -3.36
N PHE A 36 16.13 13.68 -3.37
CA PHE A 36 16.00 12.42 -2.63
C PHE A 36 16.70 11.27 -3.36
N SER A 37 17.58 10.58 -2.65
CA SER A 37 18.28 9.38 -3.13
C SER A 37 18.49 8.41 -1.97
N LEU A 38 18.42 7.11 -2.26
CA LEU A 38 18.83 6.08 -1.32
C LEU A 38 20.36 5.93 -1.30
N PRO A 39 20.98 5.63 -0.15
CA PRO A 39 20.38 5.23 1.13
C PRO A 39 19.86 6.40 1.99
N ILE A 40 19.08 6.09 3.03
CA ILE A 40 18.55 7.11 3.94
C ILE A 40 19.69 7.81 4.67
N LYS A 41 19.73 9.14 4.63
CA LYS A 41 20.65 9.95 5.44
C LYS A 41 20.40 9.73 6.92
N THR A 42 21.47 9.73 7.70
CA THR A 42 21.40 9.66 9.15
C THR A 42 20.63 10.85 9.71
N MET A 43 19.53 10.55 10.41
CA MET A 43 18.68 11.52 11.08
C MET A 43 18.76 11.33 12.59
N ALA A 44 18.42 12.38 13.34
CA ALA A 44 18.36 12.27 14.79
C ALA A 44 17.29 11.23 15.20
N THR A 45 17.58 10.43 16.23
CA THR A 45 16.72 9.29 16.65
C THR A 45 15.26 9.68 16.86
N TYR A 46 14.99 10.86 17.44
CA TYR A 46 13.63 11.32 17.70
C TYR A 46 12.83 11.60 16.41
N LEU A 47 13.50 12.01 15.32
CA LEU A 47 12.87 12.21 14.01
C LEU A 47 12.57 10.89 13.33
N ALA A 48 13.50 9.92 13.39
CA ALA A 48 13.26 8.57 12.89
C ALA A 48 12.06 7.91 13.59
N LEU A 49 11.96 8.08 14.92
CA LEU A 49 10.81 7.61 15.69
C LEU A 49 9.52 8.36 15.28
N THR A 50 9.60 9.65 15.03
CA THR A 50 8.44 10.45 14.57
C THR A 50 7.94 9.94 13.22
N GLU A 51 8.81 9.63 12.26
CA GLU A 51 8.41 9.02 10.98
C GLU A 51 7.76 7.65 11.17
N LEU A 52 8.31 6.80 12.05
CA LEU A 52 7.71 5.52 12.38
C LEU A 52 6.29 5.68 12.96
N PHE A 53 6.12 6.58 13.94
CA PHE A 53 4.80 6.84 14.53
C PHE A 53 3.84 7.50 13.55
N ARG A 54 4.34 8.32 12.62
CA ARG A 54 3.55 8.94 11.55
C ARG A 54 2.97 7.89 10.62
N GLU A 55 3.77 6.92 10.16
CA GLU A 55 3.28 5.81 9.33
C GLU A 55 2.26 4.94 10.07
N ALA A 56 2.51 4.64 11.35
CA ALA A 56 1.55 3.93 12.19
C ALA A 56 0.22 4.71 12.29
N ALA A 57 0.28 6.04 12.46
CA ALA A 57 -0.88 6.90 12.47
C ALA A 57 -1.63 6.89 11.13
N THR A 58 -0.92 6.90 9.99
CA THR A 58 -1.54 6.75 8.66
C THR A 58 -2.39 5.48 8.56
N LEU A 59 -1.84 4.33 8.97
CA LEU A 59 -2.58 3.07 8.97
C LEU A 59 -3.80 3.11 9.89
N ILE A 60 -3.66 3.68 11.10
CA ILE A 60 -4.77 3.83 12.04
C ILE A 60 -5.88 4.73 11.46
N MET A 61 -5.52 5.84 10.82
CA MET A 61 -6.49 6.74 10.17
C MET A 61 -7.26 6.03 9.05
N LEU A 62 -6.58 5.25 8.21
CA LEU A 62 -7.20 4.47 7.13
C LEU A 62 -8.15 3.38 7.68
N ILE A 63 -7.76 2.69 8.75
CA ILE A 63 -8.63 1.72 9.43
C ILE A 63 -9.85 2.42 10.05
N ALA A 64 -9.65 3.57 10.69
CA ALA A 64 -10.72 4.33 11.34
C ALA A 64 -11.77 4.82 10.34
N ILE A 65 -11.35 5.45 9.23
CA ILE A 65 -12.30 5.94 8.22
C ILE A 65 -13.08 4.79 7.57
N ALA A 66 -12.42 3.66 7.33
CA ALA A 66 -13.04 2.46 6.82
C ALA A 66 -14.10 1.90 7.79
N ALA A 67 -13.77 1.83 9.08
CA ALA A 67 -14.65 1.33 10.14
C ALA A 67 -15.92 2.18 10.31
N ILE A 68 -15.82 3.50 10.14
CA ILE A 68 -16.95 4.44 10.27
C ILE A 68 -17.80 4.47 8.99
N THR A 69 -17.21 4.23 7.82
CA THR A 69 -17.91 4.33 6.54
C THR A 69 -18.84 3.15 6.25
N GLY A 70 -18.38 1.92 6.50
CA GLY A 70 -19.08 0.67 6.16
C GLY A 70 -19.99 0.15 7.28
N LYS A 71 -21.14 -0.45 6.91
CA LYS A 71 -22.03 -1.11 7.88
C LYS A 71 -21.62 -2.55 8.15
N THR A 72 -21.22 -3.27 7.10
CA THR A 72 -20.78 -4.67 7.17
C THR A 72 -19.25 -4.77 7.11
N PHE A 73 -18.68 -5.92 7.49
CA PHE A 73 -17.24 -6.15 7.37
C PHE A 73 -16.73 -5.96 5.94
N VAL A 74 -17.45 -6.47 4.93
CA VAL A 74 -17.07 -6.34 3.52
C VAL A 74 -17.15 -4.88 3.03
N GLU A 75 -18.14 -4.10 3.49
CA GLU A 75 -18.21 -2.67 3.19
C GLU A 75 -17.04 -1.90 3.83
N LYS A 76 -16.69 -2.22 5.08
CA LYS A 76 -15.53 -1.61 5.77
C LYS A 76 -14.23 -1.98 5.06
N PHE A 77 -14.05 -3.24 4.71
CA PHE A 77 -12.90 -3.72 3.95
C PHE A 77 -12.78 -3.04 2.59
N SER A 78 -13.89 -2.92 1.83
CA SER A 78 -13.91 -2.17 0.57
C SER A 78 -13.56 -0.69 0.75
N ALA A 79 -14.04 -0.05 1.82
CA ALA A 79 -13.70 1.34 2.11
C ALA A 79 -12.22 1.50 2.48
N PHE A 80 -11.64 0.55 3.21
CA PHE A 80 -10.20 0.51 3.50
C PHE A 80 -9.39 0.38 2.21
N LEU A 81 -9.68 -0.61 1.37
CA LEU A 81 -8.96 -0.82 0.11
C LEU A 81 -8.99 0.41 -0.79
N PHE A 82 -10.18 1.00 -0.96
CA PHE A 82 -10.34 2.21 -1.75
C PHE A 82 -9.55 3.37 -1.16
N SER A 83 -9.65 3.59 0.17
CA SER A 83 -9.02 4.74 0.82
C SER A 83 -7.49 4.64 0.79
N PHE A 84 -6.96 3.46 1.04
CA PHE A 84 -5.52 3.17 1.01
C PHE A 84 -4.98 3.42 -0.41
N ALA A 85 -5.59 2.84 -1.43
CA ALA A 85 -5.11 2.97 -2.79
C ALA A 85 -5.23 4.39 -3.37
N VAL A 86 -6.29 5.13 -3.03
CA VAL A 86 -6.43 6.53 -3.44
C VAL A 86 -5.39 7.40 -2.73
N TRP A 87 -5.20 7.20 -1.42
CA TRP A 87 -4.17 7.91 -0.67
C TRP A 87 -2.78 7.70 -1.29
N ASP A 88 -2.41 6.44 -1.59
CA ASP A 88 -1.12 6.06 -2.14
C ASP A 88 -0.86 6.70 -3.53
N ILE A 89 -1.83 6.62 -4.44
CA ILE A 89 -1.70 7.25 -5.77
C ILE A 89 -1.56 8.77 -5.64
N PHE A 90 -2.39 9.42 -4.82
CA PHE A 90 -2.37 10.87 -4.71
C PHE A 90 -1.15 11.38 -3.97
N TYR A 91 -0.60 10.63 -3.02
CA TYR A 91 0.70 10.89 -2.42
C TYR A 91 1.78 11.10 -3.50
N TYR A 92 1.90 10.17 -4.46
CA TYR A 92 2.84 10.31 -5.58
C TYR A 92 2.50 11.47 -6.53
N ILE A 93 1.21 11.73 -6.78
CA ILE A 93 0.79 12.88 -7.61
C ILE A 93 1.26 14.19 -6.97
N PHE A 94 1.05 14.37 -5.67
CA PHE A 94 1.45 15.60 -4.99
C PHE A 94 2.97 15.76 -4.92
N LEU A 95 3.71 14.68 -4.64
CA LEU A 95 5.16 14.71 -4.73
C LEU A 95 5.63 15.08 -6.14
N LYS A 96 4.96 14.59 -7.18
CA LYS A 96 5.30 14.92 -8.57
C LYS A 96 5.03 16.38 -8.89
N LEU A 97 3.94 16.95 -8.37
CA LEU A 97 3.59 18.35 -8.58
C LEU A 97 4.52 19.32 -7.84
N ILE A 98 4.94 18.97 -6.62
CA ILE A 98 5.70 19.88 -5.74
C ILE A 98 7.21 19.73 -5.94
N LEU A 99 7.70 18.48 -6.00
CA LEU A 99 9.14 18.17 -6.04
C LEU A 99 9.62 17.68 -7.41
N ASN A 100 8.72 17.56 -8.39
CA ASN A 100 8.99 16.86 -9.66
C ASN A 100 9.48 15.41 -9.48
N TRP A 101 9.19 14.79 -8.34
CA TRP A 101 9.59 13.43 -7.99
C TRP A 101 8.36 12.51 -7.92
N PRO A 102 8.41 11.26 -8.41
CA PRO A 102 9.58 10.56 -8.94
C PRO A 102 9.96 11.03 -10.34
N GLU A 103 11.23 10.84 -10.70
CA GLU A 103 11.74 11.12 -12.06
C GLU A 103 11.12 10.17 -13.10
N SER A 104 10.92 8.92 -12.71
CA SER A 104 10.27 7.89 -13.53
C SER A 104 9.46 6.92 -12.67
N PHE A 105 8.60 6.12 -13.30
CA PHE A 105 7.89 5.04 -12.61
C PHE A 105 8.83 3.95 -12.04
N PHE A 106 10.09 3.89 -12.49
CA PHE A 106 11.09 2.93 -11.99
C PHE A 106 11.97 3.52 -10.89
N THR A 107 11.77 4.77 -10.50
CA THR A 107 12.46 5.37 -9.36
C THR A 107 12.08 4.61 -8.10
N TRP A 108 13.07 4.26 -7.29
CA TRP A 108 12.87 3.56 -6.02
C TRP A 108 12.31 4.48 -4.95
N ASP A 109 11.41 3.92 -4.16
CA ASP A 109 10.83 4.55 -2.99
C ASP A 109 10.87 3.63 -1.78
N ILE A 110 10.76 4.24 -0.61
CA ILE A 110 10.48 3.56 0.65
C ILE A 110 8.99 3.70 0.90
N LEU A 111 8.28 2.57 0.81
CA LEU A 111 6.82 2.55 0.93
C LEU A 111 6.38 2.67 2.39
N PHE A 112 7.04 1.91 3.27
CA PHE A 112 6.78 1.83 4.70
C PHE A 112 8.06 1.38 5.43
N LEU A 113 8.18 1.75 6.70
CA LEU A 113 9.17 1.32 7.67
C LEU A 113 8.62 0.29 8.66
N ILE A 114 7.30 0.08 8.70
CA ILE A 114 6.62 -0.89 9.58
C ILE A 114 6.19 -2.15 8.81
N PRO A 115 6.37 -3.36 9.37
CA PRO A 115 7.17 -3.69 10.56
C PRO A 115 8.68 -3.71 10.30
N MET A 116 9.04 -3.60 9.02
CA MET A 116 10.41 -3.52 8.50
C MET A 116 10.40 -2.59 7.28
N LEU A 117 11.52 -2.42 6.59
CA LEU A 117 11.66 -1.57 5.41
C LEU A 117 11.00 -2.23 4.20
N TRP A 118 10.09 -1.50 3.55
CA TRP A 118 9.43 -1.89 2.31
C TRP A 118 9.96 -0.98 1.23
N ALA A 119 10.60 -1.55 0.21
CA ALA A 119 11.20 -0.77 -0.87
C ALA A 119 10.81 -1.36 -2.22
N SER A 120 10.46 -0.48 -3.16
CA SER A 120 10.18 -0.89 -4.53
C SER A 120 10.25 0.31 -5.49
N PRO A 121 10.32 0.05 -6.81
CA PRO A 121 10.02 1.07 -7.81
C PRO A 121 8.57 1.55 -7.69
N VAL A 122 8.33 2.86 -7.81
CA VAL A 122 7.00 3.50 -7.65
C VAL A 122 5.89 2.85 -8.50
N LEU A 123 6.23 2.25 -9.63
CA LEU A 123 5.27 1.51 -10.46
C LEU A 123 4.58 0.37 -9.69
N ALA A 124 5.28 -0.35 -8.82
CA ALA A 124 4.75 -1.52 -8.13
C ALA A 124 3.60 -1.20 -7.16
N PRO A 125 3.71 -0.24 -6.22
CA PRO A 125 2.59 0.15 -5.37
C PRO A 125 1.44 0.74 -6.19
N ILE A 126 1.71 1.52 -7.24
CA ILE A 126 0.68 2.06 -8.13
C ILE A 126 -0.15 0.94 -8.78
N ILE A 127 0.48 -0.12 -9.28
CA ILE A 127 -0.22 -1.29 -9.85
C ILE A 127 -1.14 -1.93 -8.81
N ILE A 128 -0.64 -2.16 -7.59
CA ILE A 128 -1.45 -2.74 -6.50
C ILE A 128 -2.60 -1.82 -6.12
N SER A 129 -2.37 -0.51 -6.06
CA SER A 129 -3.40 0.49 -5.79
C SER A 129 -4.52 0.45 -6.85
N PHE A 130 -4.20 0.29 -8.13
CA PHE A 130 -5.23 0.09 -9.16
C PHE A 130 -6.02 -1.22 -8.98
N ILE A 131 -5.36 -2.32 -8.62
CA ILE A 131 -6.02 -3.61 -8.33
C ILE A 131 -6.97 -3.47 -7.13
N MET A 132 -6.52 -2.79 -6.07
CA MET A 132 -7.33 -2.52 -4.87
C MET A 132 -8.55 -1.65 -5.18
N ILE A 133 -8.38 -0.58 -5.98
CA ILE A 133 -9.50 0.27 -6.43
C ILE A 133 -10.49 -0.56 -7.24
N PHE A 134 -10.02 -1.36 -8.18
CA PHE A 134 -10.89 -2.21 -9.00
C PHE A 134 -11.71 -3.17 -8.12
N PHE A 135 -11.08 -3.82 -7.14
CA PHE A 135 -11.79 -4.72 -6.25
C PHE A 135 -12.81 -4.00 -5.35
N ALA A 136 -12.43 -2.85 -4.77
CA ALA A 136 -13.33 -2.05 -3.97
C ALA A 136 -14.55 -1.58 -4.79
N VAL A 137 -14.33 -1.13 -6.03
CA VAL A 137 -15.42 -0.75 -6.95
C VAL A 137 -16.29 -1.94 -7.31
N ALA A 138 -15.73 -3.13 -7.53
CA ALA A 138 -16.50 -4.34 -7.79
C ALA A 138 -17.42 -4.71 -6.61
N ILE A 139 -16.92 -4.63 -5.37
CA ILE A 139 -17.71 -4.85 -4.15
C ILE A 139 -18.86 -3.83 -4.08
N MET A 140 -18.56 -2.54 -4.26
CA MET A 140 -19.55 -1.47 -4.22
C MET A 140 -20.60 -1.60 -5.34
N TYR A 141 -20.19 -2.02 -6.53
CA TYR A 141 -21.08 -2.22 -7.67
C TYR A 141 -22.16 -3.26 -7.35
N PHE A 142 -21.78 -4.44 -6.85
CA PHE A 142 -22.77 -5.46 -6.51
C PHE A 142 -23.61 -5.06 -5.29
N ARG A 143 -23.04 -4.33 -4.33
CA ARG A 143 -23.79 -3.83 -3.17
C ARG A 143 -24.85 -2.80 -3.56
N PHE A 144 -24.53 -1.90 -4.49
CA PHE A 144 -25.48 -0.92 -5.01
C PHE A 144 -26.69 -1.57 -5.68
N HIS A 145 -26.52 -2.75 -6.27
CA HIS A 145 -27.58 -3.55 -6.86
C HIS A 145 -28.33 -4.44 -5.85
N GLY A 146 -28.28 -4.11 -4.56
CA GLY A 146 -29.10 -4.74 -3.53
C GLY A 146 -28.64 -6.13 -3.06
N LYS A 147 -27.46 -6.59 -3.48
CA LYS A 147 -26.92 -7.88 -3.03
C LYS A 147 -26.26 -7.77 -1.66
N ASP A 148 -26.48 -8.78 -0.84
CA ASP A 148 -25.65 -9.04 0.33
C ASP A 148 -24.34 -9.69 -0.13
N ILE A 149 -23.27 -8.89 -0.06
CA ILE A 149 -21.95 -9.31 -0.53
C ILE A 149 -21.21 -10.02 0.59
N ILE A 150 -20.83 -11.25 0.31
CA ILE A 150 -19.95 -12.06 1.15
C ILE A 150 -18.77 -12.49 0.29
N ILE A 151 -17.56 -12.29 0.80
CA ILE A 151 -16.33 -12.85 0.22
C ILE A 151 -16.18 -14.27 0.78
N GLN A 152 -16.13 -15.26 -0.09
CA GLN A 152 -16.06 -16.68 0.26
C GLN A 152 -14.67 -17.04 0.78
N TRP A 153 -14.56 -18.13 1.55
CA TRP A 153 -13.30 -18.53 2.17
C TRP A 153 -12.18 -18.79 1.15
N TYR A 154 -12.48 -19.35 -0.03
CA TYR A 154 -11.48 -19.59 -1.09
C TYR A 154 -11.04 -18.30 -1.77
N GLU A 155 -11.94 -17.31 -1.90
CA GLU A 155 -11.59 -15.96 -2.37
C GLU A 155 -10.65 -15.30 -1.35
N TRP A 156 -10.92 -15.45 -0.05
CA TRP A 156 -10.02 -14.99 1.01
C TRP A 156 -8.66 -15.65 0.97
N VAL A 157 -8.60 -16.96 0.80
CA VAL A 157 -7.32 -17.69 0.70
C VAL A 157 -6.50 -17.12 -0.46
N LEU A 158 -7.08 -16.97 -1.65
CA LEU A 158 -6.38 -16.39 -2.80
C LEU A 158 -5.93 -14.94 -2.54
N LEU A 159 -6.81 -14.09 -2.00
CA LEU A 159 -6.48 -12.70 -1.67
C LEU A 159 -5.32 -12.61 -0.67
N ILE A 160 -5.35 -13.42 0.40
CA ILE A 160 -4.31 -13.43 1.43
C ILE A 160 -3.01 -13.97 0.86
N THR A 161 -3.04 -15.12 0.17
CA THR A 161 -1.84 -15.71 -0.44
C THR A 161 -1.18 -14.76 -1.44
N GLY A 162 -1.96 -14.16 -2.34
CA GLY A 162 -1.44 -13.17 -3.29
C GLY A 162 -0.86 -11.95 -2.59
N SER A 163 -1.54 -11.43 -1.56
CA SER A 163 -1.06 -10.28 -0.77
C SER A 163 0.26 -10.58 -0.05
N VAL A 164 0.39 -11.76 0.57
CA VAL A 164 1.63 -12.19 1.24
C VAL A 164 2.80 -12.26 0.25
N ILE A 165 2.57 -12.79 -0.96
CA ILE A 165 3.61 -12.86 -2.00
C ILE A 165 4.02 -11.45 -2.47
N VAL A 166 3.06 -10.55 -2.66
CA VAL A 166 3.35 -9.14 -3.00
C VAL A 166 4.14 -8.45 -1.88
N ILE A 167 3.71 -8.58 -0.62
CA ILE A 167 4.42 -8.01 0.54
C ILE A 167 5.84 -8.57 0.63
N PHE A 168 6.01 -9.88 0.39
CA PHE A 168 7.33 -10.49 0.35
C PHE A 168 8.21 -9.88 -0.75
N SER A 169 7.65 -9.53 -1.91
CA SER A 169 8.41 -8.85 -2.97
C SER A 169 8.93 -7.46 -2.55
N PHE A 170 8.17 -6.71 -1.72
CA PHE A 170 8.57 -5.41 -1.19
C PHE A 170 9.57 -5.49 -0.04
N THR A 171 9.54 -6.58 0.71
CA THR A 171 10.32 -6.77 1.94
C THR A 171 11.47 -7.75 1.78
N ARG A 172 11.70 -8.28 0.56
CA ARG A 172 12.68 -9.33 0.27
C ARG A 172 14.05 -9.03 0.86
N ASP A 173 14.55 -7.82 0.66
CA ASP A 173 15.90 -7.44 1.08
C ASP A 173 16.00 -7.32 2.61
N SER A 174 14.96 -6.82 3.27
CA SER A 174 14.87 -6.78 4.74
C SER A 174 14.75 -8.17 5.34
N TRP A 175 13.99 -9.08 4.72
CA TRP A 175 13.95 -10.48 5.11
C TRP A 175 15.31 -11.14 4.97
N MET A 176 15.99 -10.95 3.84
CA MET A 176 17.33 -11.50 3.62
C MET A 176 18.31 -11.00 4.69
N PHE A 177 18.30 -9.71 5.00
CA PHE A 177 19.08 -9.14 6.09
C PHE A 177 18.77 -9.80 7.44
N PHE A 178 17.48 -9.88 7.82
CA PHE A 178 17.06 -10.49 9.08
C PHE A 178 17.50 -11.96 9.20
N TRP A 179 17.41 -12.73 8.11
CA TRP A 179 17.88 -14.12 8.09
C TRP A 179 19.41 -14.22 8.18
N CYS A 180 20.16 -13.32 7.54
CA CYS A 180 21.62 -13.26 7.67
C CYS A 180 22.07 -12.90 9.10
N ASP A 181 21.40 -11.94 9.73
CA ASP A 181 21.64 -11.55 11.14
C ASP A 181 21.31 -12.71 12.09
N ALA A 182 20.13 -13.32 11.95
CA ALA A 182 19.70 -14.46 12.78
C ALA A 182 20.62 -15.70 12.68
N LEU A 183 21.36 -15.85 11.57
CA LEU A 183 22.29 -16.95 11.33
C LEU A 183 23.72 -16.66 11.83
N ASN A 184 23.95 -15.55 12.55
CA ASN A 184 25.23 -15.18 13.18
C ASN A 184 26.43 -15.15 12.22
N PHE A 185 26.38 -14.24 11.24
CA PHE A 185 27.63 -13.63 10.79
C PHE A 185 28.05 -12.64 11.88
N GLU A 186 29.15 -12.89 12.59
CA GLU A 186 29.65 -12.13 13.77
C GLU A 186 29.79 -10.59 13.59
N ASN A 187 29.50 -10.07 12.40
CA ASN A 187 29.58 -8.66 12.04
C ASN A 187 28.33 -8.13 11.30
N ALA A 188 27.16 -8.75 11.48
CA ALA A 188 25.93 -8.22 10.88
C ALA A 188 25.62 -6.81 11.45
N PRO A 189 25.46 -5.78 10.59
CA PRO A 189 25.16 -4.43 11.06
C PRO A 189 23.83 -4.42 11.80
N ASN A 190 23.62 -3.52 12.76
CA ASN A 190 22.31 -3.42 13.40
C ASN A 190 21.23 -2.95 12.38
N TYR A 191 19.95 -3.16 12.67
CA TYR A 191 18.88 -2.85 11.70
C TYR A 191 18.84 -1.36 11.25
N LEU A 192 19.18 -0.42 12.14
CA LEU A 192 19.25 1.01 11.79
C LEU A 192 20.43 1.29 10.86
N GLU A 193 21.55 0.62 11.08
CA GLU A 193 22.74 0.67 10.25
C GLU A 193 22.46 0.05 8.87
N PHE A 194 21.76 -1.10 8.81
CA PHE A 194 21.27 -1.69 7.56
C PHE A 194 20.46 -0.69 6.74
N ILE A 195 19.49 0.00 7.35
CA ILE A 195 18.68 1.02 6.66
C ILE A 195 19.56 2.15 6.12
N SER A 196 20.56 2.61 6.88
CA SER A 196 21.46 3.70 6.45
C SER A 196 22.42 3.31 5.32
N PHE A 197 22.62 2.02 5.07
CA PHE A 197 23.43 1.51 3.97
C PHE A 197 22.60 0.86 2.86
N TYR A 198 21.27 0.76 3.03
CA TYR A 198 20.39 0.08 2.09
C TYR A 198 20.42 0.75 0.71
N ARG A 199 20.87 -0.01 -0.29
CA ARG A 199 20.80 0.38 -1.70
C ARG A 199 20.02 -0.69 -2.47
N PRO A 200 18.87 -0.34 -3.06
CA PRO A 200 18.15 -1.29 -3.87
C PRO A 200 18.90 -1.56 -5.17
N TYR A 201 19.05 -2.83 -5.54
CA TYR A 201 19.73 -3.24 -6.77
C TYR A 201 18.75 -3.72 -7.83
N ASP A 202 17.87 -4.66 -7.47
CA ASP A 202 16.87 -5.20 -8.39
C ASP A 202 15.57 -5.54 -7.67
N PHE A 203 14.44 -5.18 -8.27
CA PHE A 203 13.12 -5.47 -7.74
C PHE A 203 12.61 -6.80 -8.27
N SER A 204 12.02 -7.63 -7.40
CA SER A 204 11.53 -8.96 -7.79
C SER A 204 10.23 -8.91 -8.59
N TRP A 205 10.26 -8.38 -9.81
CA TRP A 205 9.10 -8.24 -10.69
C TRP A 205 8.35 -9.55 -10.92
N LEU A 206 9.05 -10.68 -10.97
CA LEU A 206 8.44 -12.00 -11.14
C LEU A 206 7.62 -12.43 -9.92
N ILE A 207 8.18 -12.25 -8.71
CA ILE A 207 7.49 -12.57 -7.44
C ILE A 207 6.28 -11.64 -7.28
N PHE A 208 6.51 -10.34 -7.49
CA PHE A 208 5.46 -9.33 -7.46
C PHE A 208 4.33 -9.66 -8.45
N GLY A 209 4.67 -9.91 -9.71
CA GLY A 209 3.71 -10.22 -10.77
C GLY A 209 2.92 -11.50 -10.48
N PHE A 210 3.57 -12.54 -9.97
CA PHE A 210 2.89 -13.77 -9.57
C PHE A 210 1.88 -13.53 -8.44
N GLY A 211 2.26 -12.79 -7.40
CA GLY A 211 1.36 -12.40 -6.32
C GLY A 211 0.19 -11.56 -6.81
N ALA A 212 0.45 -10.57 -7.66
CA ALA A 212 -0.58 -9.72 -8.26
C ALA A 212 -1.57 -10.52 -9.13
N LEU A 213 -1.09 -11.49 -9.93
CA LEU A 213 -1.94 -12.37 -10.73
C LEU A 213 -2.86 -13.22 -9.86
N ILE A 214 -2.38 -13.73 -8.73
CA ILE A 214 -3.23 -14.47 -7.78
C ILE A 214 -4.34 -13.56 -7.23
N ILE A 215 -4.01 -12.32 -6.84
CA ILE A 215 -5.03 -11.35 -6.38
C ILE A 215 -6.06 -11.08 -7.48
N ILE A 216 -5.61 -10.85 -8.71
CA ILE A 216 -6.50 -10.62 -9.86
C ILE A 216 -7.44 -11.82 -10.06
N SER A 217 -6.91 -13.05 -10.02
CA SER A 217 -7.72 -14.26 -10.15
C SER A 217 -8.79 -14.37 -9.06
N ALA A 218 -8.48 -13.97 -7.82
CA ALA A 218 -9.43 -13.94 -6.72
C ALA A 218 -10.57 -12.96 -6.99
N ILE A 219 -10.23 -11.77 -7.52
CA ILE A 219 -11.21 -10.73 -7.87
C ILE A 219 -12.09 -11.19 -9.04
N GLU A 220 -11.52 -11.85 -10.04
CA GLU A 220 -12.28 -12.42 -11.16
C GLU A 220 -13.27 -13.48 -10.69
N VAL A 221 -12.82 -14.43 -9.87
CA VAL A 221 -13.69 -15.47 -9.27
C VAL A 221 -14.84 -14.81 -8.49
N PHE A 222 -14.52 -13.82 -7.66
CA PHE A 222 -15.52 -13.03 -6.94
C PHE A 222 -16.52 -12.35 -7.89
N TYR A 223 -16.01 -11.69 -8.93
CA TYR A 223 -16.84 -10.94 -9.87
C TYR A 223 -17.79 -11.86 -10.64
N PHE A 224 -17.28 -12.96 -11.21
CA PHE A 224 -18.09 -13.89 -11.99
C PHE A 224 -19.13 -14.62 -11.15
N ARG A 225 -18.78 -15.06 -9.93
CA ARG A 225 -19.74 -15.67 -9.00
C ARG A 225 -20.91 -14.74 -8.71
N ASN A 226 -20.60 -13.48 -8.37
CA ASN A 226 -21.63 -12.50 -8.05
C ASN A 226 -22.42 -12.04 -9.29
N LYS A 227 -21.82 -12.09 -10.48
CA LYS A 227 -22.52 -11.84 -11.74
C LYS A 227 -23.49 -12.97 -12.11
N ILE A 228 -23.09 -14.24 -12.03
CA ILE A 228 -23.94 -15.39 -12.37
C ILE A 228 -25.17 -15.45 -11.45
N SER A 229 -24.97 -15.27 -10.15
CA SER A 229 -26.06 -15.19 -9.18
C SER A 229 -27.06 -14.05 -9.47
N LYS A 230 -26.69 -13.03 -10.27
CA LYS A 230 -27.59 -11.92 -10.64
C LYS A 230 -28.56 -12.36 -11.74
N ASN A 231 -28.07 -13.15 -12.70
CA ASN A 231 -28.86 -13.60 -13.84
C ASN A 231 -29.87 -14.71 -13.47
N SER A 232 -29.72 -15.36 -12.32
CA SER A 232 -30.65 -16.39 -11.85
C SER A 232 -31.84 -15.86 -11.05
N ILE A 233 -31.89 -14.55 -10.76
CA ILE A 233 -32.94 -13.90 -9.94
C ILE A 233 -33.83 -12.97 -10.80
N ASN A 234 -33.42 -12.71 -12.06
CA ASN A 234 -34.23 -12.04 -13.07
C ASN A 234 -34.83 -13.07 -14.03
#